data_AF-A0A1G8FR85-F1
#
_entry.id   AF-A0A1G8FR85-F1
#
_cell.length_a   1.000
_cell.length_b   1.000
_cell.length_c   1.000
_cell.angle_alpha   90.00
_cell.angle_beta   90.00
_cell.angle_gamma   90.00
#
_symmetry.space_group_name_H-M   'P 1'
#
loop_
_entity.id
_entity.type
_entity.pdbx_description
1 polymer ?
#
loop_
_entity_poly.entity_id
_entity_poly.type
_entity_poly.pdbx_seq_one_letter_code
_entity_poly.pdbx_strand_id
1 'polypeptide(L)'
;MQRYLRRGERGCVLAQDAAASAGFGNFQLDACLVNQYEPGARLSLHQDKNEHGFDVPIVSVSLGIPVIFLWGGLRHEERPVRVPLIHGDEIV
;
A
#
# COMPACT_ATOMS: atom_id res chain seq x y z
N MET A 1 13.71 -2.07 -6.05
CA MET A 1 13.47 -1.17 -7.21
C MET A 1 12.01 -0.71 -7.17
N GLN A 2 11.73 0.54 -7.53
CA GLN A 2 10.37 1.09 -7.62
C GLN A 2 9.98 1.31 -9.08
N ARG A 3 8.79 0.88 -9.49
CA ARG A 3 8.29 1.06 -10.85
C ARG A 3 6.81 1.45 -10.84
N TYR A 4 6.46 2.46 -11.61
CA TYR A 4 5.06 2.81 -11.88
C TYR A 4 4.47 1.89 -12.94
N LEU A 5 3.28 1.37 -12.67
CA LEU A 5 2.43 0.75 -13.69
C LEU A 5 1.51 1.80 -14.31
N ARG A 6 1.22 1.65 -15.60
CA ARG A 6 0.26 2.52 -16.30
C ARG A 6 -1.16 2.04 -16.07
N ARG A 7 -2.11 2.98 -16.08
CA ARG A 7 -3.56 2.73 -16.00
C ARG A 7 -3.97 1.67 -17.03
N GLY A 8 -4.73 0.64 -16.61
CA GLY A 8 -5.28 -0.40 -17.49
C GLY A 8 -4.76 -1.83 -17.29
N GLU A 9 -3.90 -2.08 -16.31
CA GLU A 9 -3.43 -3.45 -15.97
C GLU A 9 -4.31 -4.11 -14.88
N ARG A 10 -4.25 -5.44 -14.75
CA ARG A 10 -5.10 -6.25 -13.83
C ARG A 10 -5.06 -5.78 -12.37
N GLY A 11 -4.01 -5.08 -11.95
CA GLY A 11 -3.91 -4.47 -10.61
C GLY A 11 -5.02 -3.45 -10.32
N CYS A 12 -5.67 -2.89 -11.34
CA CYS A 12 -6.79 -1.97 -11.18
C CYS A 12 -8.00 -2.63 -10.51
N VAL A 13 -8.34 -3.88 -10.89
CA VAL A 13 -9.50 -4.60 -10.33
C VAL A 13 -9.23 -4.97 -8.88
N LEU A 14 -8.04 -5.51 -8.60
CA LEU A 14 -7.66 -5.90 -7.23
C LEU A 14 -7.75 -4.71 -6.26
N ALA A 15 -7.20 -3.57 -6.65
CA ALA A 15 -7.23 -2.37 -5.80
C ALA A 15 -8.66 -1.84 -5.60
N GLN A 16 -9.51 -1.93 -6.62
CA GLN A 16 -10.92 -1.54 -6.53
C GLN A 16 -11.72 -2.45 -5.59
N ASP A 17 -11.52 -3.76 -5.67
CA ASP A 17 -12.20 -4.73 -4.83
C ASP A 17 -11.80 -4.57 -3.35
N ALA A 18 -10.49 -4.42 -3.09
CA ALA A 18 -9.96 -4.17 -1.75
C ALA A 18 -10.53 -2.87 -1.15
N ALA A 19 -10.46 -1.77 -1.90
CA ALA A 19 -11.01 -0.48 -1.48
C ALA A 19 -12.53 -0.55 -1.22
N ALA A 20 -13.28 -1.22 -2.09
CA ALA A 20 -14.72 -1.40 -1.90
C ALA A 20 -15.04 -2.20 -0.63
N SER A 21 -14.28 -3.26 -0.34
CA SER A 21 -14.45 -4.07 0.89
C SER A 21 -14.19 -3.27 2.17
N ALA A 22 -13.33 -2.24 2.10
CA ALA A 22 -13.02 -1.31 3.17
C ALA A 22 -13.97 -0.10 3.25
N GLY A 23 -15.00 -0.02 2.39
CA GLY A 23 -16.01 1.03 2.40
C GLY A 23 -15.77 2.18 1.40
N PHE A 24 -14.75 2.09 0.54
CA PHE A 24 -14.44 3.08 -0.48
C PHE A 24 -14.95 2.67 -1.88
N GLY A 25 -16.26 2.45 -2.01
CA GLY A 25 -16.89 1.89 -3.22
C GLY A 25 -16.71 2.70 -4.52
N ASN A 26 -16.33 3.98 -4.44
CA ASN A 26 -16.07 4.84 -5.60
C ASN A 26 -14.58 5.02 -5.90
N PHE A 27 -13.70 4.22 -5.29
CA PHE A 27 -12.26 4.32 -5.49
C PHE A 27 -11.88 4.18 -6.98
N GLN A 28 -11.11 5.14 -7.47
CA GLN A 28 -10.60 5.16 -8.84
C GLN A 28 -9.08 5.14 -8.81
N LEU A 29 -8.48 4.05 -9.26
CA LEU A 29 -7.04 3.95 -9.38
C LEU A 29 -6.53 4.85 -10.51
N ASP A 30 -5.61 5.74 -10.16
CA ASP A 30 -4.93 6.66 -11.09
C ASP A 30 -3.44 6.30 -11.24
N ALA A 31 -2.79 5.88 -10.17
CA ALA A 31 -1.40 5.46 -10.11
C ALA A 31 -1.25 4.14 -9.34
N CYS A 32 -0.26 3.33 -9.75
CA CYS A 32 0.12 2.13 -9.03
C CYS A 32 1.65 2.03 -8.98
N LEU A 33 2.19 2.00 -7.76
CA LEU A 33 3.61 1.83 -7.50
C LEU A 33 3.91 0.39 -7.11
N VAL A 34 4.79 -0.26 -7.86
CA VAL A 34 5.30 -1.60 -7.55
C VAL A 34 6.65 -1.48 -6.86
N ASN A 35 6.70 -1.98 -5.62
CA ASN A 35 7.92 -2.10 -4.85
C ASN A 35 8.45 -3.54 -4.92
N GLN A 36 9.71 -3.70 -5.36
CA GLN A 36 10.41 -4.99 -5.29
C GLN A 36 11.48 -4.94 -4.20
N TYR A 37 11.37 -5.86 -3.24
CA TYR A 37 12.27 -6.02 -2.12
C TYR A 37 13.00 -7.36 -2.20
N GLU A 38 14.32 -7.32 -2.17
CA GLU A 38 15.16 -8.50 -1.96
C GLU A 38 15.39 -8.72 -0.45
N PRO A 39 15.79 -9.92 0.00
CA PRO A 39 16.11 -10.16 1.39
C PRO A 39 17.10 -9.13 1.94
N GLY A 40 16.73 -8.48 3.05
CA GLY A 40 17.52 -7.43 3.69
C GLY A 40 17.17 -6.00 3.24
N ALA A 41 16.41 -5.82 2.16
CA ALA A 41 15.88 -4.52 1.78
C ALA A 41 14.90 -3.98 2.84
N ARG A 42 14.87 -2.66 3.00
CA ARG A 42 14.03 -1.97 3.99
C ARG A 42 13.45 -0.71 3.38
N LEU A 43 12.25 -0.36 3.81
CA LEU A 43 11.66 0.96 3.60
C LEU A 43 11.41 1.57 4.97
N SER A 44 11.98 2.76 5.21
CA SER A 44 11.80 3.48 6.48
C SER A 44 10.39 4.01 6.61
N LEU A 45 9.99 4.38 7.84
CA LEU A 45 8.74 5.09 8.06
C LEU A 45 8.70 6.36 7.21
N HIS A 46 7.61 6.52 6.49
CA HIS A 46 7.30 7.69 5.67
C HIS A 46 5.77 7.81 5.60
N GLN A 47 5.32 8.96 5.12
CA GLN A 47 3.91 9.19 4.82
C GLN A 47 3.81 9.43 3.32
N ASP A 48 2.85 8.78 2.68
CA ASP A 48 2.49 9.10 1.30
C ASP A 48 1.70 10.41 1.30
N LYS A 49 2.38 11.48 0.91
CA LYS A 49 1.86 12.87 0.91
C LYS A 49 1.78 13.51 -0.45
N ASN A 50 2.20 12.80 -1.49
CA ASN A 50 2.33 13.33 -2.84
C ASN A 50 1.08 13.08 -3.70
N GLU A 51 -0.04 12.72 -3.07
CA GLU A 51 -1.32 12.50 -3.74
C GLU A 51 -2.13 13.80 -3.82
N HIS A 52 -2.94 13.94 -4.89
CA HIS A 52 -3.77 15.13 -5.09
C HIS A 52 -4.93 15.27 -4.09
N GLY A 53 -5.34 14.16 -3.48
CA GLY A 53 -6.41 14.10 -2.49
C GLY A 53 -6.07 13.13 -1.36
N PHE A 54 -6.52 13.46 -0.15
CA PHE A 54 -6.38 12.62 1.06
C PHE A 54 -7.70 11.95 1.46
N ASP A 55 -8.74 12.12 0.66
CA ASP A 55 -10.07 11.53 0.80
C ASP A 55 -10.19 10.17 0.12
N VAL A 56 -9.17 9.78 -0.65
CA VAL A 56 -9.04 8.47 -1.28
C VAL A 56 -8.07 7.59 -0.48
N PRO A 57 -8.36 6.28 -0.35
CA PRO A 57 -7.49 5.37 0.39
C PRO A 57 -6.23 5.03 -0.42
N ILE A 58 -5.20 4.57 0.30
CA ILE A 58 -4.05 3.90 -0.30
C ILE A 58 -4.26 2.41 -0.14
N VAL A 59 -4.31 1.68 -1.26
CA VAL A 59 -4.37 0.22 -1.24
C VAL A 59 -2.97 -0.36 -1.41
N SER A 60 -2.51 -1.14 -0.44
CA SER A 60 -1.22 -1.85 -0.47
C SER A 60 -1.45 -3.35 -0.48
N VAL A 61 -0.87 -4.05 -1.47
CA VAL A 61 -0.97 -5.50 -1.61
C VAL A 61 0.40 -6.13 -1.44
N SER A 62 0.50 -7.13 -0.57
CA SER A 62 1.73 -7.87 -0.31
C SER A 62 1.81 -9.15 -1.12
N LEU A 63 2.89 -9.33 -1.88
CA LEU A 63 3.10 -10.52 -2.71
C LEU A 63 4.48 -11.13 -2.46
N GLY A 64 4.50 -12.37 -2.00
CA GLY A 64 5.72 -13.18 -1.94
C GLY A 64 6.14 -13.48 -0.51
N ILE A 65 7.39 -13.20 -0.17
CA ILE A 65 7.94 -13.53 1.15
C ILE A 65 7.26 -12.71 2.27
N PRO A 66 7.07 -13.28 3.47
CA PRO A 66 6.53 -12.53 4.60
C PRO A 66 7.41 -11.35 5.01
N VAL A 67 6.78 -10.26 5.42
CA VAL A 67 7.44 -9.03 5.88
C VAL A 67 6.78 -8.48 7.15
N ILE A 68 7.48 -7.59 7.86
CA ILE A 68 6.89 -6.81 8.93
C ILE A 68 6.64 -5.39 8.42
N PHE A 69 5.37 -5.01 8.33
CA PHE A 69 4.95 -3.64 8.10
C PHE A 69 4.92 -2.87 9.42
N LEU A 70 5.36 -1.61 9.37
CA LEU A 70 5.35 -0.71 10.53
C LEU A 70 4.26 0.34 10.32
N TRP A 71 3.15 0.20 11.04
CA TRP A 71 2.04 1.14 11.01
C TRP A 71 2.26 2.26 12.02
N GLY A 72 2.66 3.45 11.54
CA GLY A 72 2.91 4.62 12.36
C GLY A 72 1.64 5.37 12.78
N GLY A 73 1.81 6.36 13.66
CA GLY A 73 0.79 7.36 13.97
C GLY A 73 0.88 8.59 13.07
N LEU A 74 0.09 9.62 13.40
CA LEU A 74 0.12 10.89 12.66
C LEU A 74 1.41 11.67 12.92
N ARG A 75 2.01 11.47 14.09
CA ARG A 75 3.28 12.09 14.50
C ARG A 75 4.41 11.08 14.49
N HIS A 76 5.62 11.58 14.26
CA HIS A 76 6.81 10.74 14.10
C HIS A 76 7.22 10.00 15.38
N GLU A 77 6.92 10.56 16.56
CA GLU A 77 7.33 9.97 17.85
C GLU A 77 6.39 8.87 18.33
N GLU A 78 5.24 8.69 17.68
CA GLU A 78 4.31 7.63 18.01
C GLU A 78 4.90 6.27 17.66
N ARG A 79 4.85 5.33 18.62
CA ARG A 79 5.42 4.00 18.44
C ARG A 79 4.62 3.24 17.38
N PRO A 80 5.26 2.76 16.29
CA PRO A 80 4.55 2.05 15.26
C PRO A 80 4.09 0.66 15.74
N VAL A 81 2.92 0.24 15.27
CA VAL A 81 2.43 -1.12 15.40
C VAL A 81 3.12 -1.99 14.36
N ARG A 82 3.51 -3.21 14.77
CA ARG A 82 4.14 -4.20 13.87
C ARG A 82 3.05 -5.11 13.34
N VAL A 83 2.81 -5.05 12.04
CA VAL A 83 1.81 -5.87 11.35
C VAL A 83 2.55 -6.87 10.47
N PRO A 84 2.52 -8.18 10.78
CA PRO A 84 3.02 -9.19 9.86
C PRO A 84 2.16 -9.20 8.61
N LEU A 85 2.80 -9.15 7.44
CA LEU A 85 2.15 -9.31 6.15
C LEU A 85 2.71 -10.56 5.46
N ILE A 86 1.80 -11.38 4.95
CA ILE A 86 2.11 -12.56 4.13
C ILE A 86 1.62 -12.34 2.69
N HIS A 87 1.93 -13.31 1.82
CA HIS A 87 1.46 -13.28 0.45
C HIS A 87 -0.08 -13.21 0.40
N GLY A 88 -0.59 -12.24 -0.36
CA GLY A 88 -2.02 -12.02 -0.57
C GLY A 88 -2.65 -11.06 0.43
N ASP A 89 -1.93 -10.61 1.46
CA ASP A 89 -2.48 -9.63 2.40
C ASP A 89 -2.67 -8.27 1.75
N GLU A 90 -3.76 -7.62 2.12
CA GLU A 90 -4.15 -6.29 1.66
C GLU A 90 -4.28 -5.36 2.86
N ILE A 91 -3.83 -4.12 2.67
CA ILE A 91 -3.99 -3.01 3.59
C ILE A 91 -4.71 -1.90 2.83
N VAL A 92 -5.73 -1.30 3.45
CA VAL A 92 -6.47 -0.14 2.96
C VAL A 92 -6.54 0.93 4.05
#